data_AF-A0A955NLU2-F1
#
_entry.id   AF-A0A955NLU2-F1
#
_cell.length_a   1.000
_cell.length_b   1.000
_cell.length_c   1.000
_cell.angle_alpha   90.00
_cell.angle_beta   90.00
_cell.angle_gamma   90.00
#
_symmetry.space_group_name_H-M   'P 1'
#
loop_
_entity.id
_entity.type
_entity.pdbx_description
1 polymer ?
#
loop_
_entity_poly.entity_id
_entity_poly.type
_entity_poly.pdbx_seq_one_letter_code
_entity_poly.pdbx_strand_id
1 'polypeptide(L)'
;MGSKALGLILMAILPTQIWAQDPLVNATDFEGRQAWFHLEQLVSFGERYTGSPGNEQAKNYMRSVFQNCQGQLRESHGTMEVEGTEPVKIENIWFQFAPEVKENRLLLGTHFDTRPWPDREEDESLHRVRGVIGACDGGSGTAILLELASVLSEKNANIPVDIVMFDAEEPLPKEFIPKGYFLGSRKFV
;
A
#
# COMPACT_ATOMS: atom_id res chain seq x y z
N MET A 1 17.19 -72.47 -30.74
CA MET A 1 17.51 -71.03 -30.73
C MET A 1 16.24 -70.29 -30.33
N GLY A 2 16.14 -69.82 -29.10
CA GLY A 2 15.00 -69.05 -28.62
C GLY A 2 15.45 -68.11 -27.53
N SER A 3 15.60 -66.82 -27.84
CA SER A 3 15.87 -65.79 -26.84
C SER A 3 14.54 -65.34 -26.22
N LYS A 4 14.47 -65.37 -24.90
CA LYS A 4 13.43 -64.68 -24.14
C LYS A 4 14.00 -63.34 -23.73
N ALA A 5 13.44 -62.25 -24.24
CA ALA A 5 13.75 -60.90 -23.78
C ALA A 5 13.04 -60.66 -22.44
N LEU A 6 13.82 -60.38 -21.40
CA LEU A 6 13.33 -59.90 -20.11
C LEU A 6 13.00 -58.41 -20.26
N GLY A 7 11.72 -58.05 -20.22
CA GLY A 7 11.29 -56.64 -20.13
C GLY A 7 11.42 -56.14 -18.70
N LEU A 8 12.34 -55.21 -18.44
CA LEU A 8 12.32 -54.39 -17.22
C LEU A 8 11.19 -53.36 -17.34
N ILE A 9 10.20 -53.45 -16.45
CA ILE A 9 9.21 -52.39 -16.27
C ILE A 9 9.79 -51.42 -15.23
N LEU A 10 10.29 -50.27 -15.68
CA LEU A 10 10.52 -49.13 -14.80
C LEU A 10 9.16 -48.53 -14.44
N MET A 11 8.70 -48.73 -13.20
CA MET A 11 7.62 -47.92 -12.64
C MET A 11 8.18 -46.53 -12.32
N ALA A 12 7.90 -45.57 -13.20
CA ALA A 12 8.09 -44.16 -12.89
C ALA A 12 7.07 -43.78 -11.82
N ILE A 13 7.54 -43.60 -10.58
CA ILE A 13 6.76 -42.94 -9.52
C ILE A 13 6.75 -41.47 -9.90
N LEU A 14 5.72 -41.04 -10.64
CA LEU A 14 5.45 -39.62 -10.83
C LEU A 14 5.10 -39.04 -9.45
N PRO A 15 5.84 -38.03 -8.95
CA PRO A 15 5.43 -37.35 -7.74
C PRO A 15 4.05 -36.76 -8.03
N THR A 16 3.03 -37.28 -7.36
CA THR A 16 1.73 -36.63 -7.30
C THR A 16 1.98 -35.26 -6.70
N GLN A 17 2.00 -34.23 -7.54
CA GLN A 17 1.89 -32.85 -7.10
C GLN A 17 0.59 -32.75 -6.32
N ILE A 18 0.72 -32.80 -5.00
CA ILE A 18 -0.31 -32.34 -4.09
C ILE A 18 -0.42 -30.86 -4.42
N TRP A 19 -1.45 -30.49 -5.17
CA TRP A 19 -1.87 -29.09 -5.26
C TRP A 19 -2.29 -28.74 -3.85
N ALA A 20 -1.40 -28.12 -3.07
CA ALA A 20 -1.81 -27.46 -1.86
C ALA A 20 -2.88 -26.46 -2.30
N GLN A 21 -4.11 -26.64 -1.84
CA GLN A 21 -5.11 -25.62 -2.07
C GLN A 21 -4.59 -24.36 -1.40
N ASP A 22 -4.51 -23.26 -2.14
CA ASP A 22 -4.13 -21.99 -1.55
C ASP A 22 -5.05 -21.74 -0.35
N PRO A 23 -4.49 -21.38 0.82
CA PRO A 23 -5.29 -21.11 1.99
C PRO A 23 -6.38 -20.09 1.65
N LEU A 24 -7.63 -20.48 1.88
CA LEU A 24 -8.80 -19.67 1.55
C LEU A 24 -8.83 -18.43 2.44
N VAL A 25 -8.71 -17.25 1.84
CA VAL A 25 -9.03 -15.97 2.48
C VAL A 25 -10.52 -15.72 2.34
N ASN A 26 -11.24 -15.63 3.44
CA ASN A 26 -12.66 -15.31 3.45
C ASN A 26 -12.88 -13.84 3.81
N ALA A 27 -13.95 -13.24 3.30
CA ALA A 27 -14.30 -11.86 3.64
C ALA A 27 -14.49 -11.64 5.16
N THR A 28 -14.83 -12.70 5.90
CA THR A 28 -14.99 -12.67 7.37
C THR A 28 -13.67 -12.60 8.13
N ASP A 29 -12.53 -12.81 7.48
CA ASP A 29 -11.21 -12.70 8.12
C ASP A 29 -10.77 -11.24 8.33
N PHE A 30 -11.41 -10.28 7.64
CA PHE A 30 -11.14 -8.86 7.80
C PHE A 30 -11.81 -8.32 9.07
N GLU A 31 -11.02 -7.77 10.00
CA GLU A 31 -11.54 -7.20 11.24
C GLU A 31 -11.61 -5.67 11.17
N GLY A 32 -12.82 -5.13 11.08
CA GLY A 32 -13.01 -3.67 11.07
C GLY A 32 -12.44 -2.93 12.28
N ARG A 33 -12.27 -3.60 13.43
CA ARG A 33 -11.60 -3.03 14.62
C ARG A 33 -10.10 -2.83 14.41
N GLN A 34 -9.44 -3.72 13.67
CA GLN A 34 -8.02 -3.60 13.37
C GLN A 34 -7.78 -2.49 12.35
N ALA A 35 -8.62 -2.39 11.31
CA ALA A 35 -8.64 -1.23 10.43
C ALA A 35 -8.88 0.08 11.22
N TRP A 36 -9.83 0.10 12.15
CA TRP A 36 -10.06 1.26 13.02
C TRP A 36 -8.83 1.62 13.85
N PHE A 37 -8.13 0.64 14.41
CA PHE A 37 -6.88 0.86 15.13
C PHE A 37 -5.81 1.52 14.23
N HIS A 38 -5.63 1.05 12.99
CA HIS A 38 -4.72 1.69 12.04
C HIS A 38 -5.11 3.14 11.76
N LEU A 39 -6.40 3.42 11.62
CA LEU A 39 -6.91 4.78 11.44
C LEU A 39 -6.58 5.68 12.63
N GLU A 40 -6.79 5.20 13.86
CA GLU A 40 -6.46 5.96 15.08
C GLU A 40 -4.96 6.27 15.17
N GLN A 41 -4.08 5.31 14.81
CA GLN A 41 -2.64 5.56 14.74
C GLN A 41 -2.30 6.66 13.71
N LEU A 42 -2.85 6.57 12.50
CA LEU A 42 -2.61 7.56 11.44
C LEU A 42 -3.08 8.97 11.87
N VAL A 43 -4.26 9.06 12.48
CA VAL A 43 -4.82 10.30 13.03
C VAL A 43 -3.94 10.86 14.15
N SER A 44 -3.36 10.00 14.99
CA SER A 44 -2.52 10.43 16.11
C SER A 44 -1.22 11.12 15.68
N PHE A 45 -0.75 10.90 14.44
CA PHE A 45 0.41 11.59 13.88
C PHE A 45 0.12 13.05 13.48
N GLY A 46 -1.15 13.47 13.56
CA GLY A 46 -1.60 14.80 13.17
C GLY A 46 -1.74 14.94 11.66
N GLU A 47 -1.40 16.12 11.16
CA GLU A 47 -1.38 16.44 9.73
C GLU A 47 -0.26 15.66 9.02
N ARG A 48 -0.55 15.09 7.85
CA ARG A 48 0.37 14.25 7.07
C ARG A 48 0.58 14.77 5.66
N TYR A 49 0.46 16.07 5.42
CA TYR A 49 0.83 16.66 4.12
C TYR A 49 2.28 16.31 3.80
N THR A 50 2.61 16.12 2.52
CA THR A 50 3.93 15.64 2.09
C THR A 50 5.07 16.48 2.68
N GLY A 51 6.06 15.80 3.27
CA GLY A 51 7.21 16.41 3.94
C GLY A 51 6.97 16.90 5.37
N SER A 52 5.75 16.77 5.90
CA SER A 52 5.47 17.05 7.32
C SER A 52 6.05 15.98 8.26
N PRO A 53 6.25 16.29 9.55
CA PRO A 53 6.60 15.27 10.54
C PRO A 53 5.55 14.15 10.67
N GLY A 54 4.27 14.46 10.48
CA GLY A 54 3.20 13.44 10.53
C GLY A 54 3.25 12.51 9.32
N ASN A 55 3.60 13.02 8.13
CA ASN A 55 3.81 12.22 6.93
C ASN A 55 4.97 11.21 7.12
N GLU A 56 6.09 11.66 7.68
CA GLU A 56 7.22 10.76 8.00
C GLU A 56 6.85 9.68 9.03
N GLN A 57 6.10 10.05 10.08
CA GLN A 57 5.61 9.09 11.07
C GLN A 57 4.66 8.06 10.43
N ALA A 58 3.75 8.50 9.56
CA ALA A 58 2.85 7.61 8.83
C ALA A 58 3.62 6.64 7.93
N LYS A 59 4.64 7.12 7.20
CA LYS A 59 5.50 6.26 6.38
C LYS A 59 6.22 5.20 7.22
N ASN A 60 6.79 5.59 8.36
CA ASN A 60 7.45 4.66 9.28
C ASN A 60 6.48 3.64 9.88
N TYR A 61 5.25 4.06 10.17
CA TYR A 61 4.20 3.16 10.63
C TYR A 61 3.79 2.14 9.56
N MET A 62 3.56 2.58 8.32
CA MET A 62 3.25 1.67 7.21
C MET A 62 4.38 0.65 6.98
N ARG A 63 5.64 1.10 7.00
CA ARG A 63 6.81 0.21 6.93
C ARG A 63 6.80 -0.83 8.05
N SER A 64 6.49 -0.44 9.29
CA SER A 64 6.49 -1.37 10.42
C SER A 64 5.36 -2.40 10.33
N VAL A 65 4.18 -2.03 9.84
CA VAL A 65 3.10 -2.99 9.56
C VAL A 65 3.54 -3.99 8.48
N PHE A 66 4.10 -3.49 7.37
CA PHE A 66 4.56 -4.34 6.27
C PHE A 66 5.76 -5.24 6.60
N GLN A 67 6.63 -4.83 7.52
CA GLN A 67 7.74 -5.68 7.99
C GLN A 67 7.26 -6.98 8.66
N ASN A 68 6.04 -6.98 9.19
CA ASN A 68 5.43 -8.18 9.78
C ASN A 68 4.70 -9.04 8.74
N CYS A 69 4.66 -8.61 7.47
CA CYS A 69 3.97 -9.31 6.40
C CYS A 69 4.91 -10.21 5.59
N GLN A 70 4.37 -11.29 5.03
CA GLN A 70 5.08 -12.17 4.10
C GLN A 70 4.96 -11.62 2.67
N GLY A 71 6.08 -11.18 2.09
CA GLY A 71 6.12 -10.55 0.78
C GLY A 71 7.32 -9.64 0.65
N GLN A 72 7.20 -8.61 -0.18
CA GLN A 72 8.29 -7.68 -0.44
C GLN A 72 7.85 -6.22 -0.32
N LEU A 73 8.42 -5.54 0.67
CA LEU A 73 8.33 -4.08 0.78
C LEU A 73 9.14 -3.42 -0.33
N ARG A 74 8.57 -2.38 -0.91
CA ARG A 74 9.13 -1.58 -1.97
C ARG A 74 8.85 -0.12 -1.74
N GLU A 75 9.76 0.72 -2.21
CA GLU A 75 9.66 2.16 -2.08
C GLU A 75 10.20 2.82 -3.34
N SER A 76 9.61 3.94 -3.72
CA SER A 76 10.14 4.81 -4.76
C SER A 76 10.42 6.17 -4.15
N HIS A 77 11.55 6.76 -4.53
CA HIS A 77 11.95 8.08 -4.08
C HIS A 77 12.09 8.94 -5.33
N GLY A 78 11.39 10.06 -5.36
CA GLY A 78 11.37 10.95 -6.50
C GLY A 78 11.31 12.40 -6.08
N THR A 79 11.68 13.26 -7.02
CA THR A 79 11.46 14.70 -6.91
C THR A 79 10.63 15.13 -8.10
N MET A 80 9.58 15.92 -7.86
CA MET A 80 8.74 16.52 -8.89
C MET A 80 8.84 18.04 -8.83
N GLU A 81 9.14 18.64 -9.97
CA GLU A 81 9.11 20.09 -10.14
C GLU A 81 7.66 20.56 -10.24
N VAL A 82 7.27 21.48 -9.37
CA VAL A 82 5.96 22.13 -9.40
C VAL A 82 6.20 23.64 -9.48
N GLU A 83 5.69 24.26 -10.54
CA GLU A 83 5.87 25.69 -10.78
C GLU A 83 5.36 26.51 -9.59
N GLY A 84 6.22 27.39 -9.06
CA GLY A 84 5.89 28.23 -7.90
C GLY A 84 6.21 27.60 -6.54
N THR A 85 6.78 26.38 -6.48
CA THR A 85 7.24 25.78 -5.23
C THR A 85 8.69 25.31 -5.30
N GLU A 86 9.25 24.98 -4.14
CA GLU A 86 10.44 24.13 -4.10
C GLU A 86 10.11 22.73 -4.66
N PRO A 87 11.11 22.01 -5.20
CA PRO A 87 10.90 20.66 -5.70
C PRO A 87 10.32 19.74 -4.61
N VAL A 88 9.26 19.02 -4.94
CA VAL A 88 8.54 18.15 -4.00
C VAL A 88 9.22 16.81 -3.94
N LYS A 89 9.69 16.42 -2.76
CA LYS A 89 10.15 15.05 -2.50
C LYS A 89 8.93 14.15 -2.28
N ILE A 90 8.89 13.05 -3.01
CA ILE A 90 7.78 12.11 -3.03
C ILE A 90 8.32 10.75 -2.66
N GLU A 91 7.64 10.08 -1.73
CA GLU A 91 7.95 8.73 -1.32
C GLU A 91 6.71 7.84 -1.35
N ASN A 92 6.53 7.08 -2.43
CA ASN A 92 5.51 6.04 -2.47
C ASN A 92 6.03 4.78 -1.79
N ILE A 93 5.15 4.09 -1.06
CA ILE A 93 5.45 2.84 -0.37
C ILE A 93 4.48 1.79 -0.85
N TRP A 94 4.96 0.60 -1.22
CA TRP A 94 4.06 -0.49 -1.55
C TRP A 94 4.58 -1.85 -1.08
N PHE A 95 3.66 -2.77 -0.89
CA PHE A 95 3.96 -4.13 -0.49
C PHE A 95 3.47 -5.11 -1.55
N GLN A 96 4.36 -6.00 -1.99
CA GLN A 96 4.09 -6.98 -3.04
C GLN A 96 3.91 -8.37 -2.41
N PHE A 97 2.71 -8.94 -2.57
CA PHE A 97 2.45 -10.35 -2.31
C PHE A 97 2.77 -11.18 -3.56
N ALA A 98 3.27 -12.41 -3.38
CA ALA A 98 3.74 -13.27 -4.48
C ALA A 98 4.65 -12.53 -5.49
N PRO A 99 5.77 -11.90 -5.06
CA PRO A 99 6.61 -11.04 -5.91
C PRO A 99 7.28 -11.76 -7.09
N GLU A 100 7.36 -13.09 -7.05
CA GLU A 100 7.84 -13.94 -8.13
C GLU A 100 6.88 -13.98 -9.34
N VAL A 101 5.58 -13.76 -9.13
CA VAL A 101 4.56 -13.72 -10.19
C VAL A 101 4.59 -12.35 -10.88
N LYS A 102 4.94 -12.32 -12.17
CA LYS A 102 5.17 -11.05 -12.90
C LYS A 102 3.96 -10.51 -13.66
N GLU A 103 3.02 -11.36 -14.02
CA GLU A 103 1.85 -11.00 -14.84
C GLU A 103 0.55 -11.09 -14.04
N ASN A 104 -0.52 -10.44 -14.53
CA ASN A 104 -1.86 -10.49 -13.96
C ASN A 104 -1.95 -10.13 -12.47
N ARG A 105 -1.18 -9.12 -12.06
CA ARG A 105 -1.18 -8.62 -10.67
C ARG A 105 -2.35 -7.67 -10.44
N LEU A 106 -2.99 -7.75 -9.28
CA LEU A 106 -3.98 -6.78 -8.84
C LEU A 106 -3.29 -5.65 -8.08
N LEU A 107 -3.54 -4.39 -8.46
CA LEU A 107 -3.07 -3.23 -7.72
C LEU A 107 -4.23 -2.65 -6.91
N LEU A 108 -4.03 -2.51 -5.60
CA LEU A 108 -4.92 -1.78 -4.70
C LEU A 108 -4.18 -0.56 -4.18
N GLY A 109 -4.67 0.63 -4.51
CA GLY A 109 -3.98 1.88 -4.25
C GLY A 109 -4.81 2.85 -3.41
N THR A 110 -4.15 3.60 -2.54
CA THR A 110 -4.73 4.73 -1.81
C THR A 110 -3.67 5.81 -1.59
N HIS A 111 -4.07 7.05 -1.33
CA HIS A 111 -3.15 8.07 -0.84
C HIS A 111 -3.19 8.09 0.69
N PHE A 112 -2.12 8.58 1.33
CA PHE A 112 -2.04 8.64 2.80
C PHE A 112 -1.72 10.04 3.33
N ASP A 113 -1.24 10.93 2.45
CA ASP A 113 -0.99 12.32 2.77
C ASP A 113 -2.29 13.08 2.99
N THR A 114 -2.19 14.22 3.68
CA THR A 114 -3.36 15.05 3.98
C THR A 114 -3.28 16.40 3.30
N ARG A 115 -4.44 16.98 3.08
CA ARG A 115 -4.53 18.38 2.68
C ARG A 115 -3.89 19.31 3.72
N PRO A 116 -3.01 20.24 3.31
CA PRO A 116 -2.34 21.16 4.22
C PRO A 116 -3.24 22.28 4.75
N TRP A 117 -4.47 22.42 4.23
CA TRP A 117 -5.43 23.42 4.66
C TRP A 117 -6.88 22.97 4.48
N PRO A 118 -7.77 23.36 5.39
CA PRO A 118 -9.18 23.11 5.30
C PRO A 118 -9.86 24.22 4.48
N ASP A 119 -9.46 24.39 3.22
CA ASP A 119 -9.88 25.46 2.29
C ASP A 119 -11.37 25.41 1.88
N ARG A 120 -12.13 24.47 2.44
CA ARG A 120 -13.57 24.31 2.25
C ARG A 120 -14.39 24.54 3.51
N GLU A 121 -13.76 24.90 4.63
CA GLU A 121 -14.50 25.28 5.84
C GLU A 121 -15.32 26.54 5.58
N GLU A 122 -16.52 26.60 6.15
CA GLU A 122 -17.38 27.79 6.07
C GLU A 122 -16.72 28.99 6.76
N ASP A 123 -15.99 28.72 7.85
CA ASP A 123 -15.17 29.72 8.52
C ASP A 123 -13.80 29.84 7.84
N GLU A 124 -13.68 30.84 6.96
CA GLU A 124 -12.44 31.16 6.25
C GLU A 124 -11.25 31.45 7.18
N SER A 125 -11.50 31.84 8.43
CA SER A 125 -10.42 32.07 9.39
C SER A 125 -9.64 30.79 9.71
N LEU A 126 -10.22 29.60 9.50
CA LEU A 126 -9.58 28.31 9.72
C LEU A 126 -8.66 27.87 8.59
N HIS A 127 -8.80 28.45 7.39
CA HIS A 127 -8.14 27.98 6.16
C HIS A 127 -6.61 28.00 6.23
N ARG A 128 -6.01 28.75 7.16
CA ARG A 128 -4.55 28.90 7.29
C ARG A 128 -4.03 28.68 8.71
N VAL A 129 -4.88 28.19 9.61
CA VAL A 129 -4.54 28.03 11.05
C VAL A 129 -4.02 26.63 11.36
N ARG A 130 -4.50 25.63 10.61
CA ARG A 130 -4.09 24.21 10.71
C ARG A 130 -4.35 23.52 9.39
N GLY A 131 -3.68 22.40 9.15
CA GLY A 131 -4.03 21.45 8.09
C GLY A 131 -5.16 20.51 8.50
N VAL A 132 -5.56 19.65 7.55
CA VAL A 132 -6.61 18.66 7.75
C VAL A 132 -6.00 17.39 8.33
N ILE A 133 -6.66 16.80 9.34
CA ILE A 133 -6.22 15.52 9.92
C ILE A 133 -6.39 14.34 8.94
N GLY A 134 -7.32 14.45 7.99
CA GLY A 134 -7.54 13.47 6.93
C GLY A 134 -7.89 12.08 7.46
N ALA A 135 -8.83 11.98 8.40
CA ALA A 135 -9.25 10.68 8.91
C ALA A 135 -9.96 9.86 7.81
N CYS A 136 -10.84 10.49 7.04
CA CYS A 136 -11.47 9.85 5.90
C CYS A 136 -10.59 9.99 4.65
N ASP A 137 -10.24 11.23 4.30
CA ASP A 137 -9.42 11.58 3.14
C ASP A 137 -7.95 11.20 3.39
N GLY A 138 -7.49 10.14 2.74
CA GLY A 138 -6.20 9.48 2.97
C GLY A 138 -6.20 8.43 4.09
N GLY A 139 -6.63 8.78 5.31
CA GLY A 139 -6.51 7.90 6.48
C GLY A 139 -7.30 6.58 6.37
N SER A 140 -8.56 6.64 5.93
CA SER A 140 -9.47 5.49 5.94
C SER A 140 -9.07 4.41 4.93
N GLY A 141 -8.70 4.82 3.71
CA GLY A 141 -8.21 3.92 2.68
C GLY A 141 -6.91 3.25 3.08
N THR A 142 -5.97 4.05 3.63
CA THR A 142 -4.71 3.53 4.16
C THR A 142 -4.95 2.49 5.25
N ALA A 143 -5.82 2.78 6.21
CA ALA A 143 -6.15 1.88 7.31
C ALA A 143 -6.77 0.55 6.85
N ILE A 144 -7.70 0.59 5.89
CA ILE A 144 -8.30 -0.61 5.29
C ILE A 144 -7.23 -1.46 4.58
N LEU A 145 -6.35 -0.83 3.80
CA LEU A 145 -5.33 -1.56 3.05
C LEU A 145 -4.22 -2.13 3.96
N LEU A 146 -3.92 -1.49 5.09
CA LEU A 146 -3.00 -2.04 6.10
C LEU A 146 -3.58 -3.31 6.75
N GLU A 147 -4.85 -3.28 7.17
CA GLU A 147 -5.50 -4.48 7.71
C GLU A 147 -5.62 -5.59 6.67
N LEU A 148 -5.95 -5.24 5.41
CA LEU A 148 -5.99 -6.21 4.33
C LEU A 148 -4.62 -6.87 4.12
N ALA A 149 -3.53 -6.10 4.21
CA ALA A 149 -2.17 -6.65 4.11
C ALA A 149 -1.89 -7.66 5.24
N SER A 150 -2.27 -7.34 6.48
CA SER A 150 -2.13 -8.23 7.63
C SER A 150 -2.91 -9.53 7.42
N VAL A 151 -4.18 -9.46 7.01
CA VAL A 151 -5.01 -10.64 6.74
C VAL A 151 -4.42 -11.52 5.63
N LEU A 152 -4.01 -10.92 4.51
CA LEU A 152 -3.40 -11.67 3.40
C LEU A 152 -2.11 -12.37 3.82
N SER A 153 -1.29 -11.72 4.65
CA SER A 153 -0.06 -12.29 5.18
C SER A 153 -0.33 -13.43 6.17
N GLU A 154 -1.24 -13.23 7.14
CA GLU A 154 -1.57 -14.25 8.16
C GLU A 154 -2.12 -15.53 7.54
N LYS A 155 -2.89 -15.40 6.46
CA LYS A 155 -3.40 -16.53 5.70
C LYS A 155 -2.39 -17.12 4.74
N ASN A 156 -1.20 -16.54 4.58
CA ASN A 156 -0.21 -16.93 3.58
C ASN A 156 -0.83 -17.01 2.17
N ALA A 157 -1.62 -15.99 1.82
CA ALA A 157 -2.34 -15.95 0.56
C ALA A 157 -1.35 -15.79 -0.60
N ASN A 158 -1.28 -16.78 -1.49
CA ASN A 158 -0.41 -16.75 -2.67
C ASN A 158 -1.06 -15.99 -3.84
N ILE A 159 -1.54 -14.77 -3.58
CA ILE A 159 -2.26 -13.95 -4.55
C ILE A 159 -1.33 -12.80 -5.00
N PRO A 160 -1.11 -12.60 -6.32
CA PRO A 160 -0.25 -11.53 -6.82
C PRO A 160 -0.93 -10.16 -6.68
N VAL A 161 -0.86 -9.58 -5.48
CA VAL A 161 -1.43 -8.27 -5.14
C VAL A 161 -0.31 -7.29 -4.78
N ASP A 162 -0.40 -6.08 -5.31
CA ASP A 162 0.41 -4.94 -4.88
C ASP A 162 -0.49 -3.95 -4.12
N ILE A 163 -0.20 -3.75 -2.83
CA ILE A 163 -0.87 -2.73 -2.00
C ILE A 163 0.00 -1.48 -2.01
N VAL A 164 -0.50 -0.39 -2.59
CA VAL A 164 0.27 0.83 -2.89
C VAL A 164 -0.28 2.02 -2.09
N MET A 165 0.62 2.68 -1.37
CA MET A 165 0.38 3.90 -0.60
C MET A 165 1.07 5.06 -1.33
N PHE A 166 0.28 5.92 -1.96
CA PHE A 166 0.75 7.07 -2.72
C PHE A 166 0.94 8.28 -1.80
N ASP A 167 2.08 8.95 -1.95
CA ASP A 167 2.35 10.24 -1.31
C ASP A 167 2.01 11.40 -2.26
N ALA A 168 1.88 12.61 -1.74
CA ALA A 168 1.66 13.83 -2.53
C ALA A 168 0.47 13.73 -3.51
N GLU A 169 -0.64 13.16 -3.07
CA GLU A 169 -1.91 13.26 -3.80
C GLU A 169 -2.52 14.65 -3.62
N GLU A 170 -2.47 15.17 -2.40
CA GLU A 170 -3.04 16.44 -1.98
C GLU A 170 -2.12 17.61 -2.38
N PRO A 171 -2.64 18.85 -2.46
CA PRO A 171 -1.86 19.99 -2.89
C PRO A 171 -0.82 20.37 -1.84
N LEU A 172 0.20 21.10 -2.29
CA LEU A 172 1.35 21.47 -1.48
C LEU A 172 1.08 22.65 -0.53
N PRO A 173 1.76 22.70 0.63
CA PRO A 173 1.67 23.81 1.57
C PRO A 173 2.41 25.05 1.05
N LYS A 174 1.87 25.78 0.07
CA LYS A 174 2.04 27.26 -0.02
C LYS A 174 0.95 27.97 -0.82
N GLU A 175 0.52 27.39 -1.93
CA GLU A 175 -0.54 27.94 -2.79
C GLU A 175 -1.35 26.81 -3.43
N PHE A 176 -2.63 27.06 -3.71
CA PHE A 176 -3.42 26.14 -4.52
C PHE A 176 -2.86 26.15 -5.95
N ILE A 177 -2.15 25.07 -6.30
CA ILE A 177 -1.59 24.91 -7.63
C ILE A 177 -2.43 23.87 -8.35
N PRO A 178 -3.20 24.22 -9.40
CA PRO A 178 -4.11 23.30 -10.09
C PRO A 178 -3.45 22.01 -10.62
N LYS A 179 -2.12 22.03 -10.83
CA LYS A 179 -1.34 20.87 -11.28
C LYS A 179 -0.65 20.10 -10.15
N GLY A 180 -0.75 20.56 -8.91
CA GLY A 180 -0.03 20.04 -7.74
C GLY A 180 -0.63 18.79 -7.10
N TYR A 181 -1.60 18.15 -7.74
CA TYR A 181 -2.25 16.93 -7.25
C TYR A 181 -1.67 15.66 -7.89
N PHE A 182 -1.89 14.53 -7.22
CA PHE A 182 -1.59 13.18 -7.71
C PHE A 182 -0.11 12.99 -8.08
N LEU A 183 0.80 13.72 -7.45
CA LEU A 183 2.22 13.71 -7.82
C LEU A 183 2.83 12.33 -7.58
N GLY A 184 2.46 11.66 -6.47
CA GLY A 184 2.91 10.30 -6.18
C GLY A 184 2.53 9.29 -7.24
N SER A 185 1.24 9.20 -7.59
CA SER A 185 0.78 8.24 -8.58
C SER A 185 1.28 8.56 -10.00
N ARG A 186 1.45 9.85 -10.35
CA ARG A 186 2.11 10.26 -11.61
C ARG A 186 3.59 9.88 -11.65
N LYS A 187 4.26 9.78 -10.50
CA LYS A 187 5.66 9.34 -10.40
C LYS A 187 5.80 7.82 -10.29
N PHE A 188 4.71 7.12 -10.02
CA PHE A 188 4.66 5.67 -9.85
C PHE A 188 4.59 4.89 -11.18
N VAL A 189 4.41 5.58 -12.31
CA VAL A 189 4.37 5.00 -13.66
C VAL A 189 5.72 5.01 -14.37
#